data_AF-A0A934U496-F1
#
_entry.id   AF-A0A934U496-F1
#
_cell.length_a   1.000
_cell.length_b   1.000
_cell.length_c   1.000
_cell.angle_alpha   90.00
_cell.angle_beta   90.00
_cell.angle_gamma   90.00
#
_symmetry.space_group_name_H-M   'P 1'
#
loop_
_entity.id
_entity.type
_entity.pdbx_description
1 polymer ?
#
loop_
_entity_poly.entity_id
_entity_poly.type
_entity_poly.pdbx_seq_one_letter_code
_entity_poly.pdbx_strand_id
1 'polypeptide(L)'
;MATVHKAMLLATVLLLGGLVACGSGGTEGSPTGVSDEESIRDVVEQSFDALRTLDDERFQGYACEAKRQPVSSSRESSPFDEVFLGLRLQSVDDIRVDGAKASAQTRHYSVDEPDDILSDSIDLVREGGAWKVC
;
A
#
# COMPACT_ATOMS: atom_id res chain seq x y z
N MET A 1 37.53 51.50 5.19
CA MET A 1 38.25 52.13 4.07
C MET A 1 38.85 51.05 3.19
N ALA A 2 38.26 50.79 2.03
CA ALA A 2 38.91 50.36 0.80
C ALA A 2 37.85 50.41 -0.30
N THR A 3 38.14 51.20 -1.32
CA THR A 3 37.23 51.73 -2.31
C THR A 3 37.42 50.99 -3.64
N VAL A 4 36.29 50.67 -4.28
CA VAL A 4 35.99 50.60 -5.73
C VAL A 4 36.89 49.74 -6.64
N HIS A 5 36.30 48.84 -7.42
CA HIS A 5 36.45 48.86 -8.89
C HIS A 5 35.08 48.58 -9.55
N LYS A 6 34.64 49.58 -10.33
CA LYS A 6 33.47 49.60 -11.21
C LYS A 6 33.76 48.81 -12.49
N ALA A 7 32.83 47.96 -12.91
CA ALA A 7 32.49 47.67 -14.31
C ALA A 7 31.17 46.87 -14.25
N MET A 8 29.97 47.46 -14.34
CA MET A 8 29.30 48.05 -15.50
C MET A 8 29.31 47.16 -16.76
N LEU A 9 28.29 46.31 -16.88
CA LEU A 9 27.67 45.76 -18.10
C LEU A 9 26.27 45.28 -17.65
N LEU A 10 25.28 46.16 -17.56
CA LEU A 10 24.31 46.53 -18.59
C LEU A 10 23.42 45.37 -19.10
N ALA A 11 22.14 45.49 -18.75
CA ALA A 11 20.93 45.05 -19.46
C ALA A 11 20.62 43.54 -19.54
N THR A 12 19.54 43.12 -18.86
CA THR A 12 18.24 42.99 -19.55
C THR A 12 17.11 43.17 -18.53
N VAL A 13 16.31 44.20 -18.75
CA VAL A 13 15.04 44.43 -18.04
C VAL A 13 14.00 43.52 -18.70
N LEU A 14 13.40 42.61 -17.92
CA LEU A 14 12.06 42.10 -18.23
C LEU A 14 11.14 42.47 -17.06
N LEU A 15 10.30 43.43 -17.40
CA LEU A 15 9.24 44.05 -16.62
C LEU A 15 8.01 43.14 -16.59
N LEU A 16 7.20 43.33 -15.53
CA LEU A 16 5.79 42.95 -15.34
C LEU A 16 5.56 41.51 -14.84
N GLY A 17 4.88 41.27 -13.71
CA GLY A 17 4.19 42.17 -12.80
C GLY A 17 3.36 41.39 -11.76
N GLY A 18 3.25 41.97 -10.56
CA GLY A 18 2.14 41.89 -9.57
C GLY A 18 1.69 40.50 -9.07
N LEU A 19 1.88 40.16 -7.79
CA LEU A 19 1.11 40.58 -6.59
C LEU A 19 0.05 39.53 -6.16
N VAL A 20 0.22 39.07 -4.91
CA VAL A 20 -0.77 38.46 -3.98
C VAL A 20 -1.20 37.00 -4.19
N ALA A 21 -0.77 36.11 -3.29
CA ALA A 21 -1.60 35.62 -2.18
C ALA A 21 -0.86 34.57 -1.33
N CYS A 22 -0.94 34.72 -0.01
CA CYS A 22 -0.61 33.70 0.97
C CYS A 22 -1.54 32.49 0.84
N GLY A 23 -1.02 31.31 1.16
CA GLY A 23 -1.80 30.10 1.37
C GLY A 23 -1.20 28.94 0.60
N SER A 24 -0.08 28.40 1.08
CA SER A 24 0.35 27.07 0.66
C SER A 24 -0.68 26.06 1.19
N GLY A 25 -1.67 25.81 0.34
CA GLY A 25 -2.56 24.67 0.46
C GLY A 25 -1.76 23.38 0.38
N GLY A 26 -2.04 22.49 1.32
CA GLY A 26 -1.71 21.07 1.25
C GLY A 26 -3.01 20.27 1.41
N THR A 27 -4.02 20.60 0.60
CA THR A 27 -5.09 19.64 0.30
C THR A 27 -4.79 19.11 -1.09
N GLU A 28 -3.79 18.24 -1.17
CA GLU A 28 -3.62 17.36 -2.32
C GLU A 28 -4.62 16.21 -2.17
N GLY A 29 -5.90 16.55 -2.36
CA GLY A 29 -6.89 15.57 -2.76
C GLY A 29 -6.49 15.08 -4.14
N SER A 30 -5.77 13.96 -4.19
CA SER A 30 -5.42 13.29 -5.43
C SER A 30 -6.69 12.85 -6.18
N PRO A 31 -6.64 12.86 -7.52
CA PRO A 31 -7.81 12.88 -8.41
C PRO A 31 -8.54 11.54 -8.36
N THR A 32 -9.84 11.53 -8.03
CA THR A 32 -10.77 10.37 -8.15
C THR A 32 -10.07 9.01 -8.27
N GLY A 33 -9.28 8.68 -7.24
CA GLY A 33 -8.50 7.47 -7.13
C GLY A 33 -9.14 6.60 -6.06
N VAL A 34 -9.04 5.28 -6.24
CA VAL A 34 -9.40 4.30 -5.21
C VAL A 34 -8.78 4.74 -3.88
N SER A 35 -9.56 4.80 -2.81
CA SER A 35 -9.03 5.25 -1.51
C SER A 35 -7.96 4.26 -1.01
N ASP A 36 -7.12 4.69 -0.08
CA ASP A 36 -6.13 3.78 0.51
C ASP A 36 -6.82 2.61 1.20
N GLU A 37 -7.92 2.85 1.89
CA GLU A 37 -8.72 1.81 2.53
C GLU A 37 -9.32 0.85 1.52
N GLU A 38 -9.84 1.32 0.39
CA GLU A 38 -10.37 0.46 -0.67
C GLU A 38 -9.24 -0.36 -1.31
N SER A 39 -8.08 0.24 -1.57
CA SER A 39 -6.90 -0.45 -2.09
C SER A 39 -6.36 -1.50 -1.10
N ILE A 40 -6.43 -1.21 0.21
CA ILE A 40 -6.04 -2.15 1.27
C ILE A 40 -7.01 -3.33 1.33
N ARG A 41 -8.32 -3.10 1.27
CA ARG A 41 -9.30 -4.20 1.20
C ARG A 41 -9.03 -5.09 0.01
N ASP A 42 -8.85 -4.49 -1.17
CA ASP A 42 -8.60 -5.20 -2.41
C ASP A 42 -7.33 -6.07 -2.36
N VAL A 43 -6.21 -5.56 -1.83
CA VAL A 43 -4.98 -6.36 -1.75
C VAL A 43 -5.11 -7.52 -0.74
N VAL A 44 -5.83 -7.31 0.37
CA VAL A 44 -6.05 -8.34 1.39
C VAL A 44 -6.98 -9.42 0.85
N GLU A 45 -8.08 -9.04 0.19
CA GLU A 45 -9.01 -9.96 -0.47
C GLU A 45 -8.30 -10.81 -1.52
N GLN A 46 -7.47 -10.20 -2.37
CA GLN A 46 -6.72 -10.92 -3.38
C GLN A 46 -5.62 -11.81 -2.79
N SER A 47 -5.01 -11.42 -1.67
CA SER A 47 -4.04 -12.24 -0.94
C SER A 47 -4.70 -13.51 -0.37
N PHE A 48 -5.88 -13.37 0.24
CA PHE A 48 -6.68 -14.51 0.70
C PHE A 48 -7.17 -15.39 -0.46
N ASP A 49 -7.56 -14.79 -1.59
CA ASP A 49 -7.93 -15.51 -2.80
C ASP A 49 -6.77 -16.38 -3.30
N ALA A 50 -5.57 -15.81 -3.42
CA ALA A 50 -4.38 -16.54 -3.84
C ALA A 50 -4.04 -17.69 -2.87
N LEU A 51 -4.17 -17.48 -1.55
CA LEU A 51 -4.00 -18.54 -0.56
C LEU A 51 -4.99 -19.69 -0.78
N ARG A 52 -6.29 -19.39 -0.90
CA ARG A 52 -7.31 -20.44 -1.04
C ARG A 52 -7.32 -21.12 -2.41
N THR A 53 -6.64 -20.56 -3.41
CA THR A 53 -6.40 -21.21 -4.70
C THR A 53 -5.02 -21.86 -4.80
N LEU A 54 -4.25 -21.85 -3.71
CA LEU A 54 -2.88 -22.37 -3.63
C LEU A 54 -1.93 -21.78 -4.71
N ASP A 55 -2.15 -20.51 -5.05
CA ASP A 55 -1.38 -19.76 -6.05
C ASP A 55 -0.24 -19.00 -5.35
N ASP A 56 0.90 -19.68 -5.17
CA ASP A 56 2.07 -19.11 -4.48
C ASP A 56 2.61 -17.87 -5.19
N GLU A 57 2.69 -17.89 -6.52
CA GLU A 57 3.24 -16.77 -7.28
C GLU A 57 2.43 -15.50 -7.03
N ARG A 58 1.10 -15.62 -7.13
CA ARG A 58 0.20 -14.51 -6.87
C ARG A 58 0.22 -14.09 -5.40
N PHE A 59 0.25 -15.04 -4.47
CA PHE A 59 0.34 -14.74 -3.04
C PHE A 59 1.62 -13.96 -2.68
N GLN A 60 2.78 -14.41 -3.18
CA GLN A 60 4.06 -13.73 -2.99
C GLN A 60 4.09 -12.35 -3.68
N GLY A 61 3.28 -12.16 -4.73
CA GLY A 61 3.06 -10.87 -5.38
C GLY A 61 2.39 -9.84 -4.47
N TYR A 62 1.56 -10.27 -3.51
CA TYR A 62 0.90 -9.37 -2.55
C TYR A 62 1.69 -9.20 -1.25
N ALA A 63 2.62 -10.10 -0.94
CA ALA A 63 3.51 -9.98 0.20
C ALA A 63 4.53 -8.83 0.02
N CYS A 64 4.84 -8.15 1.11
CA CYS A 64 5.92 -7.16 1.13
C CYS A 64 7.29 -7.81 1.02
N GLU A 65 8.29 -7.03 0.61
CA GLU A 65 9.64 -7.56 0.33
C GLU A 65 10.22 -8.35 1.51
N ALA A 66 10.00 -7.87 2.74
CA ALA A 66 10.51 -8.50 3.96
C ALA A 66 9.91 -9.89 4.26
N LYS A 67 8.72 -10.20 3.72
CA LYS A 67 8.02 -11.48 3.92
C LYS A 67 8.04 -12.38 2.70
N ARG A 68 8.31 -11.82 1.52
CA ARG A 68 8.30 -12.52 0.24
C ARG A 68 9.27 -13.70 0.26
N GLN A 69 8.75 -14.87 -0.09
CA GLN A 69 9.53 -16.09 -0.25
C GLN A 69 9.80 -16.36 -1.74
N PRO A 70 10.91 -17.03 -2.08
CA PRO A 70 11.13 -17.52 -3.43
C PRO A 70 10.07 -18.56 -3.79
N VAL A 71 9.52 -18.44 -4.99
CA VAL A 71 8.53 -19.39 -5.53
C VAL A 71 9.28 -20.44 -6.35
N SER A 72 9.00 -21.72 -6.11
CA SER A 72 9.53 -22.82 -6.91
C SER A 72 8.78 -22.94 -8.24
N SER A 73 9.43 -23.46 -9.28
CA SER A 73 8.77 -23.75 -10.56
C SER A 73 7.74 -24.88 -10.48
N SER A 74 7.73 -25.62 -9.37
CA SER A 74 6.77 -26.67 -9.05
C SER A 74 6.37 -26.54 -7.58
N ARG A 75 5.07 -26.33 -7.32
CA ARG A 75 4.54 -26.32 -5.95
C ARG A 75 4.68 -27.72 -5.34
N GLU A 76 5.25 -27.79 -4.15
CA GLU A 76 5.18 -28.99 -3.32
C GLU A 76 3.94 -28.90 -2.43
N SER A 77 3.27 -30.03 -2.21
CA SER A 77 2.12 -30.08 -1.30
C SER A 77 2.54 -29.68 0.11
N SER A 78 1.75 -28.81 0.73
CA SER A 78 1.94 -28.38 2.12
C SER A 78 1.00 -29.16 3.04
N PRO A 79 1.40 -29.49 4.28
CA PRO A 79 0.49 -30.05 5.27
C PRO A 79 -0.68 -29.11 5.63
N PHE A 80 -0.63 -27.84 5.20
CA PHE A 80 -1.68 -26.84 5.42
C PHE A 80 -2.58 -26.60 4.19
N ASP A 81 -2.39 -27.33 3.09
CA ASP A 81 -3.15 -27.10 1.84
C ASP A 81 -4.67 -27.21 2.07
N GLU A 82 -5.12 -28.24 2.79
CA GLU A 82 -6.55 -28.42 3.10
C GLU A 82 -7.11 -27.25 3.93
N VAL A 83 -6.32 -26.75 4.88
CA VAL A 83 -6.68 -25.57 5.70
C VAL A 83 -6.85 -24.34 4.83
N PHE A 84 -5.91 -24.08 3.92
CA PHE A 84 -5.98 -22.91 3.03
C PHE A 84 -7.13 -23.01 2.03
N LEU A 85 -7.38 -24.19 1.46
CA LEU A 85 -8.52 -24.43 0.55
C LEU A 85 -9.88 -24.15 1.25
N GLY A 86 -9.96 -24.46 2.54
CA GLY A 86 -11.12 -24.20 3.39
C GLY A 86 -11.24 -22.76 3.90
N LEU A 87 -10.23 -21.92 3.75
CA LEU A 87 -10.20 -20.58 4.33
C LEU A 87 -11.15 -19.62 3.61
N ARG A 88 -11.95 -18.86 4.36
CA ARG A 88 -12.86 -17.83 3.83
C ARG A 88 -12.66 -16.52 4.58
N LEU A 89 -12.32 -15.47 3.84
CA LEU A 89 -12.33 -14.11 4.36
C LEU A 89 -13.77 -13.62 4.49
N GLN A 90 -14.14 -13.17 5.70
CA GLN A 90 -15.45 -12.60 6.01
C GLN A 90 -15.42 -11.08 5.88
N SER A 91 -14.40 -10.42 6.43
CA SER A 91 -14.27 -8.95 6.34
C SER A 91 -12.85 -8.46 6.58
N VAL A 92 -12.61 -7.23 6.12
CA VAL A 92 -11.40 -6.43 6.38
C VAL A 92 -11.85 -5.09 6.97
N ASP A 93 -11.62 -4.92 8.26
CA ASP A 93 -12.14 -3.84 9.08
C ASP A 93 -11.00 -3.09 9.79
N ASP A 94 -11.33 -2.04 10.53
CA ASP A 94 -10.40 -1.28 11.39
C ASP A 94 -9.12 -0.80 10.68
N ILE A 95 -9.23 -0.49 9.38
CA ILE A 95 -8.11 -0.03 8.56
C ILE A 95 -7.62 1.33 9.09
N ARG A 96 -6.33 1.39 9.43
CA ARG A 96 -5.65 2.62 9.86
C ARG A 96 -4.45 2.85 8.97
N VAL A 97 -4.41 4.00 8.30
CA VAL A 97 -3.32 4.41 7.40
C VAL A 97 -2.48 5.49 8.07
N ASP A 98 -1.16 5.28 8.07
CA ASP A 98 -0.14 6.22 8.54
C ASP A 98 0.94 6.38 7.45
N GLY A 99 0.68 7.28 6.50
CA GLY A 99 1.55 7.54 5.37
C GLY A 99 1.75 6.30 4.49
N ALA A 100 2.95 5.72 4.54
CA ALA A 100 3.32 4.53 3.76
C ALA A 100 3.12 3.22 4.53
N LYS A 101 2.51 3.26 5.71
CA LYS A 101 2.19 2.09 6.53
C LYS A 101 0.68 2.04 6.78
N ALA A 102 0.16 0.85 7.02
CA ALA A 102 -1.19 0.67 7.48
C ALA A 102 -1.31 -0.58 8.35
N SER A 103 -2.43 -0.70 9.06
CA SER A 103 -2.86 -1.93 9.74
C SER A 103 -4.33 -2.17 9.44
N ALA A 104 -4.75 -3.42 9.47
CA ALA A 104 -6.16 -3.81 9.31
C ALA A 104 -6.48 -5.04 10.18
N GLN A 105 -7.75 -5.19 10.54
CA GLN A 105 -8.26 -6.42 11.13
C GLN A 105 -8.91 -7.26 10.05
N THR A 106 -8.51 -8.52 9.94
CA THR A 106 -9.24 -9.52 9.15
C THR A 106 -10.14 -10.33 10.06
N ARG A 107 -11.26 -10.77 9.50
CA ARG A 107 -12.07 -11.85 10.08
C ARG A 107 -12.21 -12.94 9.06
N HIS A 108 -11.93 -14.17 9.42
CA HIS A 108 -11.99 -15.31 8.51
C HIS A 108 -12.39 -16.58 9.27
N TYR A 109 -12.81 -17.60 8.53
CA TYR A 109 -13.25 -18.88 9.09
C TYR A 109 -12.83 -20.04 8.17
N SER A 110 -12.85 -21.25 8.70
CA SER A 110 -12.76 -22.48 7.91
C SER A 110 -14.15 -22.92 7.47
N VAL A 111 -14.33 -23.37 6.23
CA VAL A 111 -15.61 -23.95 5.77
C VAL A 111 -16.09 -25.14 6.60
N ASP A 112 -15.19 -25.83 7.30
CA ASP A 112 -15.52 -26.95 8.18
C ASP A 112 -16.07 -26.48 9.54
N GLU A 113 -15.71 -25.26 9.95
CA GLU A 113 -16.09 -24.63 11.22
C GLU A 113 -16.55 -23.17 10.98
N PRO A 114 -17.67 -22.95 10.25
CA PRO A 114 -18.06 -21.62 9.77
C PRO A 114 -18.50 -20.65 10.88
N ASP A 115 -18.86 -21.18 12.05
CA ASP A 115 -19.25 -20.38 13.21
C ASP A 115 -18.03 -19.92 14.04
N ASP A 116 -16.87 -20.54 13.84
CA ASP A 116 -15.62 -20.21 14.52
C ASP A 116 -14.83 -19.16 13.72
N ILE A 117 -15.19 -17.88 13.95
CA ILE A 117 -14.54 -16.75 13.31
C ILE A 117 -13.23 -16.41 14.03
N LEU A 118 -12.13 -16.50 13.29
CA LEU A 118 -10.81 -16.03 13.70
C LEU A 118 -10.65 -14.57 13.31
N SER A 119 -9.96 -13.80 14.16
CA SER A 119 -9.61 -12.42 13.87
C SER A 119 -8.11 -12.18 14.05
N ASP A 120 -7.48 -11.67 13.00
CA ASP A 120 -6.05 -11.38 12.98
C ASP A 120 -5.80 -9.93 12.59
N SER A 121 -4.78 -9.34 13.23
CA SER A 121 -4.22 -8.07 12.82
C SER A 121 -3.17 -8.30 11.75
N ILE A 122 -3.24 -7.54 10.66
CA ILE A 122 -2.24 -7.56 9.60
C ILE A 122 -1.63 -6.17 9.43
N ASP A 123 -0.34 -6.15 9.12
CA ASP A 123 0.38 -4.93 8.79
C ASP A 123 0.47 -4.79 7.27
N LEU A 124 0.45 -3.56 6.78
CA LEU A 124 0.67 -3.28 5.37
C LEU A 124 1.67 -2.16 5.18
N VAL A 125 2.41 -2.24 4.08
CA VAL A 125 3.35 -1.20 3.66
C VAL A 125 3.12 -0.86 2.20
N ARG A 126 3.38 0.39 1.84
CA ARG A 126 3.35 0.83 0.45
C ARG A 126 4.74 0.66 -0.18
N GLU A 127 4.84 -0.26 -1.13
CA GLU A 127 6.06 -0.55 -1.90
C GLU A 127 5.79 -0.32 -3.39
N GLY A 128 6.61 0.49 -4.06
CA GLY A 128 6.45 0.75 -5.50
C GLY A 128 5.10 1.38 -5.87
N GLY A 129 4.46 2.09 -4.95
CA GLY A 129 3.15 2.74 -5.14
C GLY A 129 1.94 1.87 -4.79
N ALA A 130 2.12 0.57 -4.54
CA ALA A 130 1.05 -0.37 -4.19
C ALA A 130 1.14 -0.81 -2.72
N TRP A 131 0.00 -1.10 -2.09
CA TRP A 131 -0.03 -1.74 -0.78
C TRP A 131 0.42 -3.21 -0.88
N LYS A 132 1.11 -3.68 0.16
CA LYS A 132 1.60 -5.05 0.32
C LYS A 132 1.36 -5.52 1.75
N VAL A 133 1.04 -6.79 1.92
CA VAL A 133 0.80 -7.42 3.23
C VAL A 133 2.13 -7.82 3.88
N CYS A 134 2.30 -7.47 5.15
CA CYS A 134 3.38 -7.84 6.04
C CYS A 134 2.83 -8.48 7.33
#